data_AF-A0A415DAN2-F1
#
_entry.id   AF-A0A415DAN2-F1
#
_cell.length_a   1.000
_cell.length_b   1.000
_cell.length_c   1.000
_cell.angle_alpha   90.00
_cell.angle_beta   90.00
_cell.angle_gamma   90.00
#
_symmetry.space_group_name_H-M   'P 1'
#
loop_
_entity.id
_entity.type
_entity.pdbx_description
1 polymer ?
#
loop_
_entity_poly.entity_id
_entity_poly.type
_entity_poly.pdbx_seq_one_letter_code
_entity_poly.pdbx_strand_id
1 'polypeptide(L)'
;MKSFLYFHGISIPAEYLKKNGHWSKKFIKWLKEGTVFPHPPEKEALNSLILNVENLYANLKEINNKIKLLCESDRYRKNIILYQSIPGLGWLSSAFIMTHIEDIKRFRNTAHPINQGENSLIL
;
A
#
# COMPACT_ATOMS: atom_id res chain seq x y z
N MET A 1 6.44 14.76 -12.37
CA MET A 1 5.76 16.02 -11.98
C MET A 1 6.66 16.97 -11.21
N LYS A 2 7.41 16.55 -10.16
CA LYS A 2 8.49 17.43 -9.63
C LYS A 2 9.49 17.80 -10.73
N SER A 3 9.91 16.81 -11.52
CA SER A 3 10.71 17.02 -12.74
C SER A 3 10.08 17.99 -13.74
N PHE A 4 8.76 17.88 -13.97
CA PHE A 4 8.01 18.79 -14.84
C PHE A 4 8.06 20.24 -14.33
N LEU A 5 7.85 20.46 -13.03
CA LEU A 5 7.94 21.79 -12.43
C LEU A 5 9.36 22.36 -12.55
N TYR A 6 10.39 21.56 -12.28
CA TYR A 6 11.78 21.98 -12.44
C TYR A 6 12.13 22.31 -13.90
N PHE A 7 11.63 21.54 -14.87
CA PHE A 7 11.82 21.80 -16.29
C PHE A 7 11.22 23.16 -16.71
N HIS A 8 10.07 23.51 -16.15
CA HIS A 8 9.43 24.83 -16.37
C HIS A 8 9.93 25.93 -15.41
N GLY A 9 11.02 25.71 -14.67
CA GLY A 9 11.61 26.71 -13.76
C GLY A 9 10.78 27.05 -12.52
N ILE A 10 9.76 26.24 -12.20
CA ILE A 10 8.88 26.47 -11.04
C ILE A 10 9.53 25.91 -9.79
N SER A 11 9.88 26.81 -8.87
CA SER A 11 10.40 26.44 -7.55
C SER A 11 9.29 25.88 -6.66
N ILE A 12 9.54 24.71 -6.07
CA ILE A 12 8.60 24.06 -5.15
C ILE A 12 8.82 24.63 -3.74
N PRO A 13 7.77 25.13 -3.06
CA PRO A 13 7.88 25.63 -1.70
C PRO A 13 8.50 24.61 -0.72
N ALA A 14 9.36 25.10 0.18
CA ALA A 14 10.12 24.26 1.12
C ALA A 14 9.23 23.35 2.00
N GLU A 15 8.00 23.79 2.29
CA GLU A 15 7.00 23.01 3.02
C GLU A 15 6.64 21.68 2.34
N TYR A 16 6.73 21.59 1.00
CA TYR A 16 6.43 20.39 0.21
C TYR A 16 7.66 19.55 -0.13
N LEU A 17 8.87 20.00 0.24
CA LEU A 17 10.13 19.28 0.00
C LEU A 17 10.49 18.28 1.10
N LYS A 18 9.78 18.29 2.23
CA LYS A 18 10.02 17.36 3.35
C LYS A 18 9.79 15.89 2.95
N LYS A 19 10.56 14.96 3.53
CA LYS A 19 10.57 13.50 3.24
C LYS A 19 9.20 12.80 3.26
N ASN A 20 8.20 13.36 3.96
CA ASN A 20 6.86 12.77 4.08
C ASN A 20 5.76 13.61 3.38
N GLY A 21 6.14 14.68 2.66
CA GLY A 21 5.22 15.63 2.01
C GLY A 21 4.78 15.22 0.59
N HIS A 22 4.83 13.93 0.26
CA HIS A 22 4.53 13.47 -1.09
C HIS A 22 3.03 13.52 -1.35
N TRP A 23 2.61 14.31 -2.35
CA TRP A 23 1.26 14.25 -2.93
C TRP A 23 0.10 14.49 -1.95
N SER A 24 0.36 15.24 -0.88
CA SER A 24 -0.71 15.65 0.02
C SER A 24 -1.78 16.45 -0.73
N LYS A 25 -3.01 16.45 -0.21
CA LYS A 25 -4.10 17.29 -0.75
C LYS A 25 -3.69 18.77 -0.83
N LYS A 26 -2.91 19.25 0.13
CA LYS A 26 -2.36 20.62 0.14
C LYS A 26 -1.39 20.85 -1.03
N PHE A 27 -0.50 19.89 -1.30
CA PHE A 27 0.42 19.97 -2.43
C PHE A 27 -0.34 19.95 -3.77
N ILE A 28 -1.33 19.07 -3.94
CA ILE A 28 -2.17 19.04 -5.14
C ILE A 28 -2.93 20.35 -5.33
N LYS A 29 -3.49 20.92 -4.25
CA LYS A 29 -4.15 22.22 -4.29
C LYS A 29 -3.18 23.33 -4.74
N TRP A 30 -1.97 23.36 -4.18
CA TRP A 30 -0.93 24.30 -4.60
C TRP A 30 -0.56 24.12 -6.08
N LEU A 31 -0.51 22.90 -6.61
CA LEU A 31 -0.25 22.66 -8.04
C LEU A 31 -1.39 23.18 -8.94
N LYS A 32 -2.64 23.11 -8.48
CA LYS A 32 -3.79 23.64 -9.22
C LYS A 32 -3.82 25.17 -9.21
N GLU A 33 -3.60 25.79 -8.06
CA GLU A 33 -3.87 27.21 -7.83
C GLU A 33 -2.62 28.09 -7.81
N GLY A 34 -1.51 27.55 -7.30
CA GLY A 34 -0.29 28.32 -6.99
C GLY A 34 0.80 28.29 -8.06
N THR A 35 0.63 27.51 -9.14
CA THR A 35 1.60 27.48 -10.25
C THR A 35 1.10 28.32 -11.43
N VAL A 36 1.95 29.26 -11.86
CA VAL A 36 1.73 30.09 -13.04
C VAL A 36 2.63 29.61 -14.16
N PHE A 37 2.06 29.42 -15.35
CA PHE A 37 2.80 29.05 -16.55
C PHE A 37 2.73 30.20 -17.56
N PRO A 38 3.82 30.51 -18.29
CA PRO A 38 3.80 31.51 -19.35
C PRO A 38 2.86 31.15 -20.52
N HIS A 39 2.68 29.85 -20.77
CA HIS A 39 1.89 29.36 -21.90
C HIS A 39 0.75 28.40 -21.47
N PRO A 40 -0.46 28.56 -22.03
CA PRO A 40 -1.61 27.72 -21.68
C PRO A 40 -1.40 26.19 -21.79
N PRO A 41 -0.70 25.65 -22.82
CA PRO A 41 -0.54 24.19 -22.98
C PRO A 41 0.21 23.52 -21.81
N GLU A 42 1.15 24.24 -21.18
CA GLU A 42 1.92 23.72 -20.05
C GLU A 42 1.03 23.53 -18.83
N LYS A 43 0.10 24.48 -18.61
CA LYS A 43 -0.90 24.37 -17.54
C LYS A 43 -1.86 23.21 -17.79
N GLU A 44 -2.28 23.00 -19.03
CA GLU A 44 -3.13 21.86 -19.41
C GLU A 44 -2.43 20.51 -19.21
N ALA A 45 -1.15 20.43 -19.58
CA ALA A 45 -0.32 19.26 -19.33
C ALA A 45 -0.20 18.99 -17.82
N LEU A 46 0.06 20.02 -17.00
CA LEU A 46 0.06 19.87 -15.55
C LEU A 46 -1.29 19.40 -15.01
N ASN A 47 -2.40 20.01 -15.45
CA ASN A 47 -3.74 19.64 -15.03
C ASN A 47 -4.05 18.18 -15.36
N SER A 48 -3.60 17.70 -16.52
CA SER A 48 -3.74 16.29 -16.94
C SER A 48 -2.95 15.35 -16.03
N LEU A 49 -1.72 15.73 -15.65
CA LEU A 49 -0.93 14.96 -14.67
C LEU A 49 -1.59 14.94 -13.28
N ILE A 50 -2.15 16.07 -12.84
CA ILE A 50 -2.88 16.15 -11.58
C ILE A 50 -4.11 15.23 -11.60
N LEU A 51 -4.91 15.28 -12.67
CA LEU A 51 -6.09 14.44 -12.83
C LEU A 51 -5.74 12.95 -12.76
N ASN A 52 -4.65 12.54 -13.41
CA ASN A 52 -4.16 11.15 -13.32
C ASN A 52 -3.86 10.73 -11.89
N VAL A 53 -3.18 11.59 -11.11
CA VAL A 53 -2.89 11.31 -9.70
C VAL A 53 -4.18 11.21 -8.88
N GLU A 54 -5.14 12.11 -9.10
CA GLU A 54 -6.43 12.07 -8.42
C GLU A 54 -7.22 10.79 -8.73
N ASN A 55 -7.22 10.36 -9.99
CA ASN A 55 -7.84 9.11 -10.42
C ASN A 55 -7.17 7.89 -9.78
N LEU A 56 -5.83 7.86 -9.70
CA LEU A 56 -5.11 6.77 -9.02
C LEU A 56 -5.50 6.67 -7.54
N TYR A 57 -5.62 7.81 -6.84
CA TYR A 57 -6.09 7.81 -5.44
C TYR A 57 -7.54 7.35 -5.30
N ALA A 58 -8.43 7.76 -6.22
CA ALA A 58 -9.81 7.31 -6.23
C ALA A 58 -9.90 5.79 -6.43
N ASN A 59 -9.19 5.25 -7.42
CA ASN A 59 -9.14 3.82 -7.70
C ASN A 59 -8.57 3.03 -6.52
N LEU A 60 -7.48 3.50 -5.91
CA LEU A 60 -6.90 2.86 -4.73
C LEU A 60 -7.90 2.81 -3.57
N LYS A 61 -8.63 3.90 -3.32
CA LYS A 61 -9.66 3.95 -2.29
C LYS A 61 -10.80 2.98 -2.59
N GLU A 62 -11.25 2.92 -3.84
CA GLU A 62 -12.30 1.99 -4.27
C GLU A 62 -11.88 0.53 -4.08
N ILE A 63 -10.69 0.17 -4.54
CA ILE A 63 -10.13 -1.19 -4.38
C ILE A 63 -10.02 -1.55 -2.89
N ASN A 64 -9.47 -0.65 -2.07
CA ASN A 64 -9.37 -0.87 -0.63
C ASN A 64 -10.74 -1.08 0.03
N ASN A 65 -11.76 -0.34 -0.37
CA ASN A 65 -13.12 -0.54 0.13
C ASN A 65 -13.67 -1.91 -0.27
N LYS A 66 -13.46 -2.35 -1.51
CA LYS A 66 -13.86 -3.69 -1.97
C LYS A 66 -13.16 -4.79 -1.17
N ILE A 67 -11.84 -4.66 -0.94
CA ILE A 67 -11.08 -5.61 -0.11
C ILE A 67 -11.61 -5.62 1.33
N LYS A 68 -11.91 -4.45 1.90
CA LYS A 68 -12.47 -4.36 3.25
C LYS A 68 -13.82 -5.10 3.35
N LEU A 69 -14.72 -4.89 2.40
CA LEU A 69 -16.01 -5.59 2.34
C LEU A 69 -15.82 -7.11 2.20
N LEU A 70 -14.85 -7.56 1.40
CA LEU A 70 -14.50 -8.98 1.31
C LEU A 70 -14.01 -9.51 2.66
N CYS A 71 -13.13 -8.79 3.36
CA CYS A 71 -12.64 -9.17 4.68
C CYS A 71 -13.75 -9.27 5.73
N GLU A 72 -14.84 -8.50 5.58
CA GLU A 72 -16.00 -8.50 6.47
C GLU A 72 -16.99 -9.63 6.18
N SER A 73 -16.90 -10.29 5.01
CA SER A 73 -17.74 -11.44 4.66
C SER A 73 -17.48 -12.66 5.55
N ASP A 74 -18.48 -13.52 5.71
CA ASP A 74 -18.43 -14.70 6.60
C ASP A 74 -17.24 -15.62 6.32
N ARG A 75 -16.82 -15.72 5.04
CA ARG A 75 -15.69 -16.54 4.61
C ARG A 75 -14.36 -16.10 5.23
N TYR A 76 -14.14 -14.80 5.39
CA TYR A 76 -12.83 -14.24 5.75
C TYR A 76 -12.81 -13.60 7.14
N ARG A 77 -13.97 -13.18 7.65
CA ARG A 77 -14.13 -12.43 8.90
C ARG A 77 -13.43 -13.07 10.10
N LYS A 78 -13.58 -14.38 10.27
CA LYS A 78 -12.98 -15.11 11.41
C LYS A 78 -11.46 -15.02 11.42
N ASN A 79 -10.82 -15.24 10.28
CA ASN A 79 -9.36 -15.19 10.15
C ASN A 79 -8.85 -13.75 10.28
N ILE A 80 -9.57 -12.77 9.73
CA ILE A 80 -9.21 -11.35 9.87
C ILE A 80 -9.23 -10.90 11.32
N ILE A 81 -10.28 -11.24 12.09
CA ILE A 81 -10.36 -10.92 13.52
C ILE A 81 -9.20 -11.58 14.29
N LEU A 82 -8.86 -12.84 13.95
CA LEU A 82 -7.73 -13.52 14.56
C LEU A 82 -6.41 -12.79 14.30
N TYR A 83 -6.13 -12.38 13.05
CA TYR A 83 -4.90 -11.64 12.73
C TYR A 83 -4.86 -10.26 13.40
N GLN A 84 -5.99 -9.57 13.53
CA GLN A 84 -6.09 -8.27 14.23
C GLN A 84 -5.89 -8.37 15.74
N SER A 85 -5.95 -9.57 16.34
CA SER A 85 -5.61 -9.75 17.75
C SER A 85 -4.13 -9.46 18.05
N ILE A 86 -3.27 -9.46 17.01
CA ILE A 86 -1.87 -9.09 17.12
C ILE A 86 -1.76 -7.55 17.21
N PRO A 87 -1.18 -6.99 18.28
CA PRO A 87 -1.06 -5.55 18.44
C PRO A 87 -0.27 -4.93 17.29
N GLY A 88 -0.83 -3.88 16.68
CA GLY A 88 -0.23 -3.19 15.53
C GLY A 88 -0.69 -3.69 14.16
N LEU A 89 -1.46 -4.78 14.08
CA LEU A 89 -2.04 -5.24 12.81
C LEU A 89 -3.45 -4.70 12.58
N GLY A 90 -3.59 -3.85 11.56
CA GLY A 90 -4.88 -3.39 11.05
C GLY A 90 -5.51 -4.38 10.06
N TRP A 91 -6.72 -4.06 9.59
CA TRP A 91 -7.44 -4.86 8.59
C TRP A 91 -6.65 -5.09 7.30
N LEU A 92 -5.94 -4.07 6.81
CA LEU A 92 -5.18 -4.17 5.56
C LEU A 92 -3.99 -5.12 5.71
N SER A 93 -3.22 -5.00 6.79
CA SER A 93 -2.12 -5.92 7.09
C SER A 93 -2.61 -7.34 7.33
N SER A 94 -3.77 -7.49 7.98
CA SER A 94 -4.42 -8.78 8.19
C SER A 94 -4.86 -9.43 6.87
N ALA A 95 -5.44 -8.64 5.96
CA ALA A 95 -5.80 -9.07 4.62
C ALA A 95 -4.56 -9.51 3.83
N PHE A 96 -3.46 -8.76 3.92
CA PHE A 96 -2.19 -9.10 3.29
C PHE A 96 -1.64 -10.44 3.81
N ILE A 97 -1.62 -10.64 5.12
CA ILE A 97 -1.19 -11.91 5.72
C ILE A 97 -2.07 -13.05 5.24
N MET A 98 -3.40 -12.86 5.23
CA MET A 98 -4.35 -13.87 4.80
C MET A 98 -4.16 -14.30 3.33
N THR A 99 -3.79 -13.38 2.43
CA THR A 99 -3.55 -13.73 1.02
C THR A 99 -2.20 -14.39 0.78
N HIS A 100 -1.21 -14.13 1.62
CA HIS A 100 0.13 -14.74 1.50
C HIS A 100 0.22 -16.09 2.22
N ILE A 101 -0.55 -16.25 3.30
CA ILE A 101 -0.63 -17.46 4.13
C ILE A 101 -2.00 -18.09 3.84
N GLU A 102 -2.14 -18.67 2.66
CA GLU A 102 -3.38 -19.25 2.16
C GLU A 102 -3.91 -20.37 3.09
N ASP A 103 -3.01 -21.23 3.60
CA ASP A 103 -3.31 -22.22 4.64
C ASP A 103 -2.12 -22.38 5.61
N ILE A 104 -2.34 -22.07 6.89
CA ILE A 104 -1.33 -22.25 7.94
C ILE A 104 -1.00 -23.73 8.19
N LYS A 105 -1.87 -24.67 7.77
CA LYS A 105 -1.60 -26.11 7.83
C LYS A 105 -0.45 -26.53 6.91
N ARG A 106 -0.07 -25.73 5.92
CA ARG A 106 1.12 -25.99 5.10
C ARG A 106 2.41 -26.06 5.92
N PHE A 107 2.45 -25.40 7.08
CA PHE A 107 3.59 -25.41 7.99
C PHE A 107 3.58 -26.59 8.99
N ARG A 108 2.61 -27.51 8.94
CA ARG A 108 2.58 -28.67 9.85
C ARG A 108 3.66 -29.73 9.60
N ASN A 109 4.50 -29.61 8.57
CA ASN A 109 5.38 -30.71 8.15
C ASN A 109 6.87 -30.38 8.00
N THR A 110 7.43 -29.46 8.80
CA THR A 110 8.89 -29.19 8.82
C THR A 110 9.61 -29.72 10.06
N ALA A 111 8.93 -30.47 10.94
CA ALA A 111 9.62 -31.25 11.96
C ALA A 111 10.32 -32.44 11.28
N HIS A 112 11.57 -32.24 10.87
CA HIS A 112 12.48 -33.35 10.62
C HIS A 112 12.47 -34.25 11.87
N PRO A 113 12.23 -35.57 11.75
CA PRO A 113 12.31 -36.45 12.90
C PRO A 113 13.78 -36.49 13.34
N ILE A 114 14.07 -35.88 14.48
CA ILE A 114 15.34 -36.03 15.19
C ILE A 114 15.09 -37.15 16.21
N ASN A 115 15.27 -38.40 15.78
CA ASN A 115 15.46 -39.49 16.74
C ASN A 115 16.96 -39.83 16.76
N GLN A 116 17.59 -39.38 17.84
CA GLN A 116 18.81 -39.96 18.37
C GLN A 116 18.53 -41.38 18.86
N GLY A 117 19.54 -42.25 18.83
CA GLY A 117 19.63 -43.37 19.77
C GLY A 117 19.80 -44.75 19.14
N GLU A 118 21.05 -45.19 19.11
CA GLU A 118 21.57 -46.51 18.76
C GLU A 118 21.01 -47.68 19.61
N ASN A 119 21.35 -48.89 19.10
CA ASN A 119 21.31 -50.23 19.70
C ASN A 119 19.97 -50.98 19.66
N SER A 120 19.89 -52.23 19.19
CA SER A 120 20.91 -53.29 19.23
C SER A 120 20.63 -54.40 18.21
N LEU A 121 21.74 -54.91 17.69
CA LEU A 121 21.97 -56.22 17.09
C LEU A 121 21.25 -57.41 17.78
N ILE A 122 20.96 -58.43 16.95
CA ILE A 122 20.89 -59.88 17.25
C ILE A 122 19.54 -60.48 17.72
N LEU A 123 19.10 -61.44 16.89
CA LEU A 123 18.01 -62.44 16.95
C LEU A 123 16.58 -61.97 16.65
#